data_AF-A0A9X8HD21-F1
#
_entry.id   AF-A0A9X8HD21-F1
#
_cell.length_a   1.000
_cell.length_b   1.000
_cell.length_c   1.000
_cell.angle_alpha   90.00
_cell.angle_beta   90.00
_cell.angle_gamma   90.00
#
_symmetry.space_group_name_H-M   'P 1'
#
loop_
_entity.id
_entity.type
_entity.pdbx_description
1 polymer ?
#
loop_
_entity_poly.entity_id
_entity_poly.type
_entity_poly.pdbx_seq_one_letter_code
_entity_poly.pdbx_strand_id
1 'polypeptide(L)'
;MTHAINWIKRHEPGWLRAYLSQKKPGAGYDALLRLLQRFIIRKGFTRQRSSTRKHKTMDLENTCDEFAEMYHRAYHGFGPDAVYNVDETGFYYDMPPKYIWSVKGGEPKIATGEKHSLRMTAVLTVKADGTKLPILFIIRGSPGGRIASNDLPTYTRGHFYAVQEKAWMNNTVWRAYLRSVLADAIDEPSVILLDNFESYTIVHDELGRVMAPFKRYLRDEWLAEEIIDGEDGDDFDTPTAAEKRMAMIKRAILAWDRVSASEIRRSFEKAIPVPAANIEQP
;
A
#
# COMPACT_ATOMS: atom_id res chain seq x y z
N MET A 1 -10.06 -9.45 14.57
CA MET A 1 -9.49 -10.36 13.54
C MET A 1 -7.96 -10.34 13.56
N THR A 2 -7.32 -9.19 13.81
CA THR A 2 -5.87 -9.08 14.09
C THR A 2 -5.41 -10.03 15.19
N HIS A 3 -6.09 -10.05 16.34
CA HIS A 3 -5.73 -10.96 17.43
C HIS A 3 -5.78 -12.44 17.03
N ALA A 4 -6.73 -12.84 16.17
CA ALA A 4 -6.81 -14.23 15.68
C ALA A 4 -5.69 -14.55 14.68
N ILE A 5 -5.34 -13.62 13.79
CA ILE A 5 -4.22 -13.77 12.85
C ILE A 5 -2.89 -13.80 13.61
N ASN A 6 -2.68 -12.88 14.55
CA ASN A 6 -1.49 -12.84 15.39
C ASN A 6 -1.41 -14.10 16.27
N TRP A 7 -2.54 -14.59 16.81
CA TRP A 7 -2.57 -15.86 17.53
C TRP A 7 -2.13 -17.03 16.65
N ILE A 8 -2.64 -17.15 15.41
CA ILE A 8 -2.23 -18.20 14.46
C ILE A 8 -0.75 -18.07 14.11
N LYS A 9 -0.25 -16.86 13.88
CA LYS A 9 1.17 -16.62 13.62
C LYS A 9 2.07 -17.06 14.77
N ARG A 10 1.64 -16.83 16.02
CA ARG A 10 2.41 -17.22 17.23
C ARG A 10 2.34 -18.73 17.48
N HIS A 11 1.15 -19.31 17.43
CA HIS A 11 0.91 -20.67 17.94
C HIS A 11 0.90 -21.72 16.82
N GLU A 12 0.61 -21.33 15.58
CA GLU A 12 0.44 -22.23 14.43
C GLU A 12 1.20 -21.76 13.16
N PRO A 13 2.48 -21.31 13.24
CA PRO A 13 3.20 -20.76 12.10
C PRO A 13 3.44 -21.79 10.98
N GLY A 14 3.66 -23.06 11.34
CA GLY A 14 3.85 -24.14 10.36
C GLY A 14 2.59 -24.41 9.54
N TRP A 15 1.43 -24.46 10.20
CA TRP A 15 0.13 -24.58 9.54
C TRP A 15 -0.13 -23.37 8.63
N LEU A 16 0.15 -22.14 9.11
CA LEU A 16 -0.06 -20.93 8.33
C LEU A 16 0.76 -20.94 7.03
N ARG A 17 2.05 -21.29 7.10
CA ARG A 17 2.92 -21.41 5.92
C ARG A 17 2.42 -22.46 4.94
N ALA A 18 2.06 -23.65 5.43
CA ALA A 18 1.51 -24.72 4.60
C ALA A 18 0.16 -24.36 3.97
N TYR A 19 -0.68 -23.61 4.69
CA TYR A 19 -1.95 -23.12 4.17
C TYR A 19 -1.75 -22.08 3.07
N LEU A 20 -0.83 -21.12 3.27
CA LEU A 20 -0.52 -20.06 2.32
C LEU A 20 0.21 -20.58 1.07
N SER A 21 1.07 -21.60 1.20
CA SER A 21 1.80 -22.17 0.06
C SER A 21 0.90 -22.84 -0.98
N GLN A 22 -0.29 -23.29 -0.57
CA GLN A 22 -1.31 -23.85 -1.47
C GLN A 22 -2.14 -22.76 -2.20
N LYS A 23 -1.92 -21.47 -1.92
CA LYS A 23 -2.69 -20.38 -2.52
C LYS A 23 -1.92 -19.74 -3.66
N LYS A 24 -2.66 -19.20 -4.62
CA LYS A 24 -2.08 -18.35 -5.67
C LYS A 24 -1.36 -17.15 -5.03
N PRO A 25 -0.19 -16.74 -5.54
CA PRO A 25 0.48 -15.53 -5.07
C PRO A 25 -0.47 -14.32 -5.10
N GLY A 26 -0.51 -13.51 -4.04
CA GLY A 26 -1.44 -12.38 -3.94
C GLY A 26 -2.82 -12.71 -3.35
N ALA A 27 -3.19 -13.99 -3.23
CA ALA A 27 -4.52 -14.42 -2.78
C ALA A 27 -4.54 -15.00 -1.36
N GLY A 28 -3.37 -15.14 -0.73
CA GLY A 28 -3.22 -15.77 0.58
C GLY A 28 -3.99 -15.04 1.67
N TYR A 29 -3.83 -13.71 1.73
CA TYR A 29 -4.54 -12.87 2.69
C TYR A 29 -6.06 -12.98 2.59
N ASP A 30 -6.62 -12.82 1.39
CA ASP A 30 -8.07 -12.89 1.19
C ASP A 30 -8.65 -14.29 1.42
N ALA A 31 -7.86 -15.34 1.17
CA ALA A 31 -8.25 -16.72 1.46
C ALA A 31 -8.30 -16.99 2.96
N LEU A 32 -7.26 -16.58 3.71
CA LEU A 32 -7.22 -16.70 5.16
C LEU A 32 -8.33 -15.87 5.80
N LEU A 33 -8.55 -14.65 5.32
CA LEU A 33 -9.62 -13.79 5.78
C LEU A 33 -10.98 -14.47 5.61
N ARG A 34 -11.25 -15.04 4.43
CA ARG A 34 -12.50 -15.77 4.17
C ARG A 34 -12.66 -17.01 5.04
N LEU A 35 -11.57 -17.73 5.31
CA LEU A 35 -11.58 -18.88 6.22
C LEU A 35 -11.97 -18.45 7.65
N LEU A 36 -11.30 -17.42 8.18
CA LEU A 36 -11.58 -16.87 9.50
C LEU A 36 -13.00 -16.28 9.57
N GLN A 37 -13.46 -15.61 8.52
CA GLN A 37 -14.83 -15.12 8.41
C GLN A 37 -15.84 -16.25 8.51
N ARG A 38 -15.67 -17.35 7.75
CA ARG A 38 -16.56 -18.51 7.80
C ARG A 38 -16.56 -19.17 9.19
N PHE A 39 -15.40 -19.28 9.82
CA PHE A 39 -15.25 -19.82 11.17
C PHE A 39 -16.00 -18.96 12.20
N ILE A 40 -15.83 -17.64 12.14
CA ILE A 40 -16.42 -16.67 13.07
C ILE A 40 -17.94 -16.56 12.89
N ILE A 41 -18.44 -16.60 11.65
CA ILE A 41 -19.89 -16.65 11.36
C ILE A 41 -20.51 -17.93 11.92
N ARG A 42 -19.85 -19.08 11.74
CA ARG A 42 -20.30 -20.37 12.32
C ARG A 42 -20.35 -20.33 13.85
N LYS A 43 -19.53 -19.51 14.49
CA LYS A 43 -19.46 -19.32 15.95
C LYS A 43 -20.34 -18.17 16.48
N GLY A 44 -21.19 -17.56 15.65
CA GLY A 44 -22.29 -16.69 16.10
C GLY A 44 -21.97 -15.19 16.24
N PHE A 45 -20.85 -14.71 15.71
CA PHE A 45 -20.50 -13.27 15.71
C PHE A 45 -21.13 -12.54 14.51
N THR A 46 -21.55 -11.27 14.70
CA THR A 46 -22.25 -10.47 13.67
C THR A 46 -21.50 -9.23 13.22
N ARG A 47 -21.68 -8.86 11.94
CA ARG A 47 -20.93 -7.81 11.23
C ARG A 47 -21.57 -6.45 11.47
N GLN A 48 -20.75 -5.41 11.72
CA GLN A 48 -21.21 -4.02 11.60
C GLN A 48 -20.37 -3.26 10.55
N ARG A 49 -21.04 -2.40 9.77
CA ARG A 49 -20.45 -1.63 8.65
C ARG A 49 -20.74 -0.15 8.87
N SER A 50 -19.71 0.69 8.78
CA SER A 50 -19.87 2.08 8.33
C SER A 50 -19.70 2.10 6.81
N SER A 51 -20.63 2.71 6.08
CA SER A 51 -20.46 2.97 4.66
C SER A 51 -20.60 4.46 4.38
N THR A 52 -19.56 5.07 3.84
CA THR A 52 -19.67 6.29 3.04
C THR A 52 -20.13 5.89 1.64
N ARG A 53 -21.06 6.66 1.07
CA ARG A 53 -21.72 6.39 -0.23
C ARG A 53 -20.70 6.16 -1.35
N LYS A 54 -20.95 5.16 -2.21
CA LYS A 54 -20.28 4.99 -3.50
C LYS A 54 -21.11 5.68 -4.58
N HIS A 55 -20.48 6.40 -5.51
CA HIS A 55 -21.12 6.86 -6.75
C HIS A 55 -21.53 5.65 -7.62
N LYS A 56 -22.49 5.84 -8.53
CA LYS A 56 -22.96 4.77 -9.43
C LYS A 56 -21.84 4.39 -10.39
N THR A 57 -21.62 3.09 -10.60
CA THR A 57 -20.54 2.53 -11.42
C THR A 57 -20.45 3.13 -12.84
N MET A 58 -21.59 3.44 -13.44
CA MET A 58 -21.68 3.97 -14.81
C MET A 58 -21.23 5.44 -14.92
N ASP A 59 -21.39 6.23 -13.85
CA ASP A 59 -20.87 7.60 -13.82
C ASP A 59 -19.33 7.59 -13.70
N LEU A 60 -18.75 6.53 -13.11
CA LEU A 60 -17.31 6.36 -12.95
C LEU A 60 -16.62 5.97 -14.27
N GLU A 61 -17.26 5.10 -15.06
CA GLU A 61 -16.75 4.67 -16.37
C GLU A 61 -16.69 5.84 -17.36
N ASN A 62 -17.76 6.65 -17.45
CA ASN A 62 -17.79 7.82 -18.33
C ASN A 62 -16.71 8.86 -17.99
N THR A 63 -16.48 9.17 -16.70
CA THR A 63 -15.42 10.11 -16.31
C THR A 63 -14.02 9.56 -16.58
N CYS A 64 -13.83 8.23 -16.47
CA CYS A 64 -12.58 7.59 -16.83
C CYS A 64 -12.29 7.72 -18.33
N ASP A 65 -13.30 7.48 -19.17
CA ASP A 65 -13.18 7.59 -20.62
C ASP A 65 -12.92 9.04 -21.07
N GLU A 66 -13.63 10.02 -20.50
CA GLU A 66 -13.38 11.45 -20.76
C GLU A 66 -11.96 11.86 -20.36
N PHE A 67 -11.47 11.38 -19.21
CA PHE A 67 -10.10 11.63 -18.78
C PHE A 67 -9.09 10.98 -19.72
N ALA A 68 -9.32 9.73 -20.13
CA ALA A 68 -8.45 9.02 -21.04
C ALA A 68 -8.39 9.71 -22.41
N GLU A 69 -9.52 10.16 -22.96
CA GLU A 69 -9.57 10.95 -24.19
C GLU A 69 -8.78 12.26 -24.07
N MET A 70 -8.97 13.00 -22.98
CA MET A 70 -8.21 14.23 -22.70
C MET A 70 -6.71 13.91 -22.59
N TYR A 71 -6.35 12.86 -21.85
CA TYR A 71 -4.98 12.42 -21.65
C TYR A 71 -4.32 12.07 -23.00
N HIS A 72 -4.95 11.22 -23.79
CA HIS A 72 -4.42 10.83 -25.09
C HIS A 72 -4.33 12.03 -26.04
N ARG A 73 -5.30 12.95 -26.03
CA ARG A 73 -5.20 14.18 -26.83
C ARG A 73 -4.00 15.03 -26.44
N ALA A 74 -3.83 15.30 -25.15
CA ALA A 74 -2.80 16.20 -24.63
C ALA A 74 -1.39 15.60 -24.64
N TYR A 75 -1.28 14.29 -24.44
CA TYR A 75 -0.02 13.59 -24.17
C TYR A 75 0.30 12.46 -25.16
N HIS A 76 -0.37 12.39 -26.34
CA HIS A 76 -0.11 11.38 -27.38
C HIS A 76 1.37 11.28 -27.82
N GLY A 77 2.15 12.36 -27.67
CA GLY A 77 3.57 12.39 -28.04
C GLY A 77 4.51 11.71 -27.04
N PHE A 78 4.03 11.28 -25.87
CA PHE A 78 4.86 10.66 -24.84
C PHE A 78 4.74 9.13 -24.88
N GLY A 79 5.90 8.47 -25.00
CA GLY A 79 6.01 7.02 -24.87
C GLY A 79 5.77 6.54 -23.44
N PRO A 80 5.48 5.24 -23.24
CA PRO A 80 5.23 4.67 -21.90
C PRO A 80 6.44 4.74 -20.95
N ASP A 81 7.64 4.92 -21.49
CA ASP A 81 8.91 5.15 -20.80
C ASP A 81 9.08 6.60 -20.27
N ALA A 82 8.24 7.52 -20.76
CA ALA A 82 8.20 8.94 -20.36
C ALA A 82 6.97 9.28 -19.49
N VAL A 83 6.12 8.30 -19.15
CA VAL A 83 4.92 8.49 -18.34
C VAL A 83 5.10 7.85 -16.97
N TYR A 84 4.99 8.65 -15.93
CA TYR A 84 5.23 8.27 -14.54
C TYR A 84 3.95 8.40 -13.74
N ASN A 85 3.68 7.44 -12.86
CA ASN A 85 2.67 7.58 -11.82
C ASN A 85 3.36 7.60 -10.46
N VAL A 86 3.05 8.60 -9.65
CA VAL A 86 3.52 8.71 -8.26
C VAL A 86 2.32 8.65 -7.33
N ASP A 87 2.29 7.63 -6.46
CA ASP A 87 1.22 7.46 -5.46
C ASP A 87 1.82 7.43 -4.04
N GLU A 88 1.11 8.03 -3.08
CA GLU A 88 1.47 8.05 -1.66
C GLU A 88 0.54 7.12 -0.87
N THR A 89 1.10 6.08 -0.25
CA THR A 89 0.32 5.11 0.52
C THR A 89 0.79 4.98 1.97
N GLY A 90 -0.10 5.35 2.90
CA GLY A 90 0.08 5.09 4.32
C GLY A 90 -0.21 3.63 4.69
N PHE A 91 0.69 3.01 5.45
CA PHE A 91 0.52 1.66 5.99
C PHE A 91 0.96 1.59 7.46
N TYR A 92 0.51 0.54 8.15
CA TYR A 92 0.64 0.40 9.60
C TYR A 92 1.42 -0.86 9.95
N TYR A 93 2.09 -0.85 11.11
CA TYR A 93 2.83 -2.01 11.62
C TYR A 93 1.94 -3.24 11.68
N ASP A 94 0.83 -3.13 12.42
CA ASP A 94 -0.27 -4.08 12.34
C ASP A 94 -1.17 -3.72 11.16
N MET A 95 -1.43 -4.69 10.29
CA MET A 95 -2.37 -4.54 9.18
C MET A 95 -3.63 -5.39 9.38
N PRO A 96 -4.47 -5.12 10.42
CA PRO A 96 -5.76 -5.77 10.59
C PRO A 96 -6.59 -5.76 9.32
N PRO A 97 -7.46 -6.75 9.14
CA PRO A 97 -8.60 -6.60 8.26
C PRO A 97 -9.46 -5.40 8.66
N LYS A 98 -10.04 -4.69 7.68
CA LYS A 98 -10.92 -3.52 7.86
C LYS A 98 -12.23 -3.80 8.66
N TYR A 99 -12.36 -4.94 9.34
CA TYR A 99 -13.57 -5.38 10.03
C TYR A 99 -13.30 -5.60 11.52
N ILE A 100 -14.05 -4.89 12.36
CA ILE A 100 -14.13 -5.11 13.81
C ILE A 100 -15.41 -5.91 14.08
N TRP A 101 -15.32 -6.92 14.93
CA TRP A 101 -16.44 -7.78 15.32
C TRP A 101 -16.65 -7.69 16.83
N SER A 102 -17.90 -7.56 17.26
CA SER A 102 -18.31 -7.64 18.66
C SER A 102 -19.18 -8.88 18.89
N VAL A 103 -19.27 -9.33 20.14
CA VAL A 103 -20.18 -10.40 20.57
C VAL A 103 -21.63 -9.93 20.38
N LYS A 104 -22.53 -10.82 19.94
CA LYS A 104 -23.96 -10.53 19.78
C LYS A 104 -24.55 -10.07 21.13
N GLY A 105 -24.99 -8.80 21.20
CA GLY A 105 -25.57 -8.20 22.40
C GLY A 105 -24.57 -7.63 23.42
N GLY A 106 -23.27 -7.65 23.13
CA GLY A 106 -22.24 -7.03 23.97
C GLY A 106 -21.91 -5.60 23.53
N GLU A 107 -21.56 -4.73 24.49
CA GLU A 107 -20.94 -3.45 24.17
C GLU A 107 -19.60 -3.69 23.45
N PRO A 108 -19.26 -2.92 22.40
CA PRO A 108 -17.98 -3.02 21.72
C PRO A 108 -16.87 -2.49 22.63
N LYS A 109 -16.40 -3.28 23.59
CA LYS A 109 -15.19 -2.99 24.35
C LYS A 109 -14.00 -3.53 23.57
N ILE A 110 -13.26 -2.61 22.95
CA ILE A 110 -11.91 -2.87 22.43
C ILE A 110 -11.07 -3.26 23.63
N ALA A 111 -10.62 -4.52 23.71
CA ALA A 111 -9.51 -4.86 24.61
C ALA A 111 -8.35 -3.92 24.24
N THR A 112 -7.81 -3.24 25.23
CA THR A 112 -6.83 -2.14 25.16
C THR A 112 -5.45 -2.54 24.60
N GLY A 113 -5.40 -3.47 23.65
CA GLY A 113 -4.20 -3.79 22.87
C GLY A 113 -4.02 -2.80 21.72
N GLU A 114 -3.03 -1.93 21.87
CA GLU A 114 -2.49 -0.92 20.93
C GLU A 114 -3.52 -0.24 19.99
N LYS A 115 -4.19 0.79 20.52
CA LYS A 115 -5.00 1.76 19.75
C LYS A 115 -4.21 2.58 18.72
N HIS A 116 -2.88 2.42 18.65
CA HIS A 116 -1.97 3.25 17.86
C HIS A 116 -0.87 2.41 17.20
N SER A 117 -1.22 1.52 16.27
CA SER A 117 -0.19 0.85 15.47
C SER A 117 0.66 1.91 14.73
N LEU A 118 1.98 1.71 14.74
CA LEU A 118 2.93 2.65 14.13
C LEU A 118 2.59 2.83 12.65
N ARG A 119 2.46 4.08 12.19
CA ARG A 119 2.18 4.43 10.79
C ARG A 119 3.47 4.86 10.08
N MET A 120 3.64 4.36 8.87
CA MET A 120 4.65 4.80 7.90
C MET A 120 3.95 5.11 6.58
N THR A 121 4.57 5.92 5.75
CA THR A 121 4.06 6.20 4.40
C THR A 121 5.13 5.85 3.37
N ALA A 122 4.73 5.19 2.29
CA ALA A 122 5.57 4.88 1.14
C ALA A 122 5.09 5.71 -0.06
N VAL A 123 6.00 6.44 -0.68
CA VAL A 123 5.80 7.08 -1.99
C VAL A 123 6.40 6.16 -3.03
N LEU A 124 5.57 5.74 -3.97
CA LEU A 124 5.88 4.73 -4.97
C LEU A 124 5.80 5.35 -6.34
N THR A 125 6.77 5.02 -7.20
CA THR A 125 6.81 5.53 -8.55
C THR A 125 7.08 4.45 -9.55
N VAL A 126 6.26 4.45 -10.59
CA VAL A 126 6.31 3.52 -11.70
C VAL A 126 6.22 4.27 -13.00
N LYS A 127 6.92 3.76 -14.01
CA LYS A 127 6.73 4.14 -15.40
C LYS A 127 5.63 3.29 -16.03
N ALA A 128 4.97 3.79 -17.07
CA ALA A 128 3.95 3.05 -17.79
C ALA A 128 4.51 1.82 -18.53
N ASP A 129 5.80 1.80 -18.86
CA ASP A 129 6.50 0.62 -19.42
C ASP A 129 6.64 -0.56 -18.42
N GLY A 130 6.38 -0.31 -17.12
CA GLY A 130 6.51 -1.27 -16.04
C GLY A 130 7.77 -1.13 -15.18
N THR A 131 8.62 -0.14 -15.44
CA THR A 131 9.81 0.15 -14.64
C THR A 131 9.41 0.70 -13.28
N LYS A 132 10.05 0.19 -12.23
CA LYS A 132 9.85 0.61 -10.83
C LYS A 132 11.02 1.48 -10.38
N LEU A 133 10.71 2.57 -9.70
CA LEU A 133 11.73 3.39 -9.04
C LEU A 133 11.88 2.98 -7.56
N PRO A 134 12.99 3.37 -6.91
CA PRO A 134 13.16 3.26 -5.47
C PRO A 134 12.00 3.87 -4.68
N ILE A 135 11.58 3.18 -3.63
CA ILE A 135 10.60 3.67 -2.66
C ILE A 135 11.19 4.86 -1.87
N LEU A 136 10.38 5.91 -1.67
CA LEU A 136 10.62 6.91 -0.63
C LEU A 136 9.76 6.60 0.59
N PHE A 137 10.39 6.32 1.72
CA PHE A 137 9.72 6.12 2.99
C PHE A 137 9.63 7.42 3.78
N ILE A 138 8.43 7.78 4.24
CA ILE A 138 8.19 8.90 5.13
C ILE A 138 7.83 8.34 6.52
N ILE A 139 8.71 8.61 7.47
CA ILE A 139 8.63 8.09 8.83
C ILE A 139 8.15 9.19 9.77
N ARG A 140 7.21 8.85 10.66
CA ARG A 140 6.74 9.80 11.65
C ARG A 140 7.83 10.12 12.68
N GLY A 141 8.21 11.38 12.78
CA GLY A 141 9.18 11.87 13.76
C GLY A 141 9.57 13.32 13.51
N SER A 142 10.38 13.88 14.41
CA SER A 142 10.93 15.23 14.21
C SER A 142 12.03 15.20 13.15
N PRO A 143 11.96 16.04 12.10
CA PRO A 143 13.06 16.23 11.16
C PRO A 143 14.37 16.56 11.91
N GLY A 144 15.48 15.89 11.57
CA GLY A 144 16.76 16.06 12.27
C GLY A 144 16.82 15.48 13.70
N GLY A 145 15.75 14.81 14.17
CA GLY A 145 15.72 14.15 15.47
C GLY A 145 16.43 12.79 15.49
N ARG A 146 16.28 12.06 16.60
CA ARG A 146 16.96 10.78 16.85
C ARG A 146 16.76 9.73 15.76
N ILE A 147 15.56 9.65 15.18
CA ILE A 147 15.27 8.71 14.07
C ILE A 147 16.13 9.07 12.84
N ALA A 148 16.25 10.38 12.54
CA ALA A 148 17.03 10.84 11.41
C ALA A 148 18.52 10.56 11.59
N SER A 149 19.05 10.77 12.80
CA SER A 149 20.48 10.62 13.09
C SER A 149 20.91 9.17 13.32
N ASN A 150 20.08 8.37 13.99
CA ASN A 150 20.49 7.06 14.49
C ASN A 150 19.90 5.90 13.68
N ASP A 151 18.66 6.02 13.23
CA ASP A 151 17.96 4.88 12.60
C ASP A 151 18.13 4.88 11.07
N LEU A 152 18.04 6.05 10.41
CA LEU A 152 18.14 6.12 8.94
C LEU A 152 19.41 5.47 8.37
N PRO A 153 20.61 5.65 8.98
CA PRO A 153 21.82 5.01 8.47
C PRO A 153 21.79 3.47 8.51
N THR A 154 20.89 2.89 9.32
CA THR A 154 20.76 1.43 9.50
C THR A 154 19.75 0.80 8.53
N TYR A 155 18.94 1.61 7.84
CA TYR A 155 17.93 1.10 6.93
C TYR A 155 18.53 0.62 5.61
N THR A 156 17.77 -0.24 4.92
CA THR A 156 18.20 -0.88 3.67
C THR A 156 18.59 0.16 2.62
N ARG A 157 19.77 -0.01 2.02
CA ARG A 157 20.26 0.86 0.94
C ARG A 157 19.44 0.67 -0.34
N GLY A 158 19.51 1.64 -1.25
CA GLY A 158 18.79 1.62 -2.53
C GLY A 158 17.37 2.19 -2.46
N HIS A 159 16.96 2.69 -1.29
CA HIS A 159 15.71 3.42 -1.07
C HIS A 159 15.97 4.74 -0.37
N PHE A 160 14.98 5.64 -0.42
CA PHE A 160 15.07 6.97 0.16
C PHE A 160 14.24 7.05 1.43
N TYR A 161 14.68 7.89 2.37
CA TYR A 161 14.05 8.04 3.67
C TYR A 161 13.92 9.50 4.07
N ALA A 162 12.75 9.88 4.55
CA ALA A 162 12.48 11.19 5.12
C ALA A 162 11.77 11.04 6.47
N VAL A 163 12.08 11.93 7.40
CA VAL A 163 11.41 12.00 8.70
C VAL A 163 10.53 13.25 8.71
N GLN A 164 9.24 13.08 9.02
CA GLN A 164 8.25 14.16 9.06
C GLN A 164 7.31 14.02 10.25
N GLU A 165 6.90 15.13 10.86
CA GLU A 165 6.06 15.10 12.07
C GLU A 165 4.70 14.44 11.82
N LYS A 166 4.14 14.67 10.62
CA LYS A 166 2.84 14.15 10.20
C LYS A 166 2.94 12.85 9.41
N ALA A 167 4.14 12.38 9.07
CA ALA A 167 4.37 11.22 8.20
C ALA A 167 3.62 11.28 6.85
N TRP A 168 3.48 12.48 6.30
CA TRP A 168 2.93 12.75 4.97
C TRP A 168 3.92 13.59 4.18
N MET A 169 3.82 13.52 2.86
CA MET A 169 4.61 14.37 1.99
C MET A 169 4.23 15.86 2.18
N ASN A 170 5.25 16.72 2.17
CA ASN A 170 5.08 18.17 2.10
C ASN A 170 5.93 18.71 0.94
N ASN A 171 5.78 20.01 0.62
CA ASN A 171 6.52 20.63 -0.49
C ASN A 171 8.05 20.52 -0.36
N THR A 172 8.58 20.38 0.86
CA THR A 172 10.02 20.22 1.08
C THR A 172 10.47 18.80 0.75
N VAL A 173 9.76 17.78 1.23
CA VAL A 173 10.02 16.37 0.89
C VAL A 173 9.80 16.12 -0.58
N TRP A 174 8.75 16.72 -1.17
CA TRP A 174 8.49 16.63 -2.60
C TRP A 174 9.62 17.20 -3.45
N ARG A 175 10.17 18.38 -3.09
CA ARG A 175 11.33 18.95 -3.79
C ARG A 175 12.59 18.10 -3.64
N ALA A 176 12.82 17.52 -2.47
CA ALA A 176 13.92 16.59 -2.27
C ALA A 176 13.72 15.32 -3.10
N TYR A 177 12.51 14.78 -3.14
CA TYR A 177 12.15 13.63 -3.96
C TYR A 177 12.37 13.87 -5.46
N LEU A 178 11.91 15.03 -5.97
CA LEU A 178 12.12 15.43 -7.35
C LEU A 178 13.62 15.48 -7.71
N ARG A 179 14.45 16.01 -6.80
CA ARG A 179 15.90 16.17 -7.04
C ARG A 179 16.72 14.92 -6.82
N SER A 180 16.34 14.08 -5.87
CA SER A 180 17.14 12.91 -5.44
C SER A 180 16.67 11.59 -6.05
N VAL A 181 15.41 11.51 -6.48
CA VAL A 181 14.84 10.25 -6.99
C VAL A 181 14.44 10.38 -8.46
N LEU A 182 13.76 11.47 -8.81
CA LEU A 182 13.25 11.65 -10.17
C LEU A 182 14.27 12.27 -11.12
N ALA A 183 15.15 13.16 -10.63
CA ALA A 183 16.11 13.85 -11.49
C ALA A 183 17.03 12.91 -12.26
N ASP A 184 17.49 11.82 -11.62
CA ASP A 184 18.36 10.83 -12.27
C ASP A 184 17.58 9.82 -13.13
N ALA A 185 16.24 9.80 -13.02
CA ALA A 185 15.38 8.84 -13.72
C ALA A 185 14.67 9.43 -14.94
N ILE A 186 14.66 10.77 -15.07
CA ILE A 186 13.98 11.53 -16.12
C ILE A 186 15.03 12.07 -17.10
N ASP A 187 15.13 11.44 -18.27
CA ASP A 187 16.10 11.82 -19.31
C ASP A 187 15.53 12.80 -20.35
N GLU A 188 14.21 12.93 -20.45
CA GLU A 188 13.50 13.65 -21.53
C GLU A 188 12.21 14.34 -21.01
N PRO A 189 11.56 15.24 -21.78
CA PRO A 189 10.24 15.75 -21.38
C PRO A 189 9.34 14.57 -21.03
N SER A 190 8.79 14.61 -19.82
CA SER A 190 8.10 13.48 -19.20
C SER A 190 6.80 13.95 -18.53
N VAL A 191 5.82 13.05 -18.47
CA VAL A 191 4.53 13.30 -17.83
C VAL A 191 4.52 12.61 -16.47
N ILE A 192 4.25 13.39 -15.41
CA ILE A 192 4.10 12.85 -14.06
C ILE A 192 2.63 12.97 -13.66
N LEU A 193 2.00 11.83 -13.45
CA LEU A 193 0.66 11.68 -12.91
C LEU A 193 0.74 11.69 -11.39
N LEU A 194 0.11 12.69 -10.77
CA LEU A 194 0.08 12.92 -9.32
C LEU A 194 -1.36 12.89 -8.81
N ASP A 195 -1.51 12.33 -7.61
CA ASP A 195 -2.80 12.08 -6.97
C ASP A 195 -3.43 13.30 -6.25
N ASN A 196 -3.11 14.54 -6.67
CA ASN A 196 -3.47 15.73 -5.88
C ASN A 196 -4.11 16.89 -6.66
N PHE A 197 -4.89 16.59 -7.71
CA PHE A 197 -5.77 17.60 -8.31
C PHE A 197 -7.21 17.39 -7.82
N GLU A 198 -7.71 18.35 -7.02
CA GLU A 198 -9.03 18.35 -6.37
C GLU A 198 -10.23 18.22 -7.33
N SER A 199 -10.02 18.24 -8.64
CA SER A 199 -11.09 18.30 -9.64
C SER A 199 -11.57 16.96 -10.17
N TYR A 200 -10.94 15.82 -9.87
CA TYR A 200 -11.35 14.52 -10.43
C TYR A 200 -11.18 13.34 -9.44
N THR A 201 -12.07 13.25 -8.45
CA THR A 201 -12.12 12.16 -7.44
C THR A 201 -12.17 10.74 -8.03
N ILE A 202 -12.50 10.60 -9.32
CA ILE A 202 -12.65 9.33 -10.04
C ILE A 202 -11.32 8.86 -10.61
N VAL A 203 -10.52 9.79 -11.17
CA VAL A 203 -9.16 9.52 -11.68
C VAL A 203 -8.23 9.10 -10.54
N HIS A 204 -8.43 9.65 -9.34
CA HIS A 204 -7.77 9.22 -8.11
C HIS A 204 -8.03 7.73 -7.78
N ASP A 205 -9.28 7.27 -7.89
CA ASP A 205 -9.62 5.86 -7.62
C ASP A 205 -9.00 4.91 -8.68
N GLU A 206 -8.81 5.37 -9.92
CA GLU A 206 -8.22 4.59 -11.01
C GLU A 206 -6.67 4.63 -11.00
N LEU A 207 -6.04 5.78 -10.78
CA LEU A 207 -4.58 5.89 -10.60
C LEU A 207 -4.12 5.22 -9.29
N GLY A 208 -4.93 5.29 -8.24
CA GLY A 208 -4.72 4.56 -6.99
C GLY A 208 -4.79 3.02 -7.16
N ARG A 209 -5.40 2.51 -8.25
CA ARG A 209 -5.36 1.08 -8.62
C ARG A 209 -4.02 0.65 -9.19
N VAL A 210 -3.20 1.56 -9.72
CA VAL A 210 -1.83 1.24 -10.14
C VAL A 210 -1.04 0.66 -8.97
N MET A 211 -1.33 1.10 -7.74
CA MET A 211 -0.74 0.57 -6.50
C MET A 211 -1.52 -0.58 -5.85
N ALA A 212 -2.62 -1.06 -6.45
CA ALA A 212 -3.37 -2.20 -5.91
C ALA A 212 -2.50 -3.48 -5.75
N PRO A 213 -1.61 -3.84 -6.71
CA PRO A 213 -0.70 -4.97 -6.53
C PRO A 213 0.20 -4.81 -5.30
N PHE A 214 0.81 -3.62 -5.10
CA PHE A 214 1.63 -3.34 -3.93
C PHE A 214 0.84 -3.48 -2.63
N LYS A 215 -0.33 -2.83 -2.52
CA LYS A 215 -1.21 -2.88 -1.33
C LYS A 215 -1.66 -4.31 -1.00
N ARG A 216 -1.77 -5.17 -2.02
CA ARG A 216 -2.07 -6.61 -1.89
C ARG A 216 -0.87 -7.39 -1.38
N TYR A 217 0.30 -7.26 -2.01
CA TYR A 217 1.51 -7.96 -1.57
C TYR A 217 1.97 -7.52 -0.19
N LEU A 218 1.79 -6.26 0.17
CA LEU A 218 2.09 -5.76 1.52
C LEU A 218 1.31 -6.51 2.60
N ARG A 219 0.06 -6.91 2.31
CA ARG A 219 -0.76 -7.72 3.23
C ARG A 219 -0.34 -9.17 3.27
N ASP A 220 0.04 -9.75 2.13
CA ASP A 220 0.55 -11.12 2.07
C ASP A 220 1.88 -11.25 2.81
N GLU A 221 2.80 -10.29 2.64
CA GLU A 221 4.07 -10.27 3.36
C GLU A 221 3.85 -10.07 4.86
N TRP A 222 2.92 -9.19 5.25
CA TRP A 222 2.54 -9.08 6.65
C TRP A 222 2.05 -10.41 7.22
N LEU A 223 1.43 -11.31 6.45
CA LEU A 223 1.05 -12.63 6.94
C LEU A 223 2.21 -13.62 7.02
N ALA A 224 3.16 -13.52 6.09
CA ALA A 224 4.32 -14.39 6.05
C ALA A 224 5.38 -14.04 7.10
N GLU A 225 5.41 -12.78 7.54
CA GLU A 225 6.33 -12.30 8.57
C GLU A 225 6.25 -13.09 9.87
N GLU A 226 7.41 -13.45 10.40
CA GLU A 226 7.52 -13.97 11.75
C GLU A 226 7.22 -12.87 12.76
N ILE A 227 6.71 -13.28 13.91
CA ILE A 227 6.45 -12.33 15.00
C ILE A 227 7.77 -12.02 15.66
N ILE A 228 7.99 -10.74 15.92
CA ILE A 228 9.14 -10.27 16.69
C ILE A 228 8.75 -10.40 18.15
N ASP A 229 9.41 -11.32 18.86
CA ASP A 229 9.31 -11.45 20.30
C ASP A 229 10.04 -10.26 20.94
N GLY A 230 9.45 -9.68 21.99
CA GLY A 230 10.08 -8.59 22.74
C GLY A 230 11.23 -9.11 23.61
N GLU A 231 12.12 -8.22 24.05
CA GLU A 231 13.21 -8.61 24.98
C GLU A 231 12.74 -8.71 26.44
N ASP A 232 11.55 -8.21 26.78
CA ASP A 232 11.09 -8.04 28.17
C ASP A 232 10.05 -9.11 28.56
N GLY A 233 10.52 -10.14 29.26
CA GLY A 233 9.78 -11.34 29.66
C GLY A 233 8.70 -11.17 30.75
N ASP A 234 7.82 -10.17 30.66
CA ASP A 234 6.55 -10.12 31.41
C ASP A 234 5.41 -9.54 30.56
N ASP A 235 4.42 -10.40 30.28
CA ASP A 235 3.04 -10.18 29.80
C ASP A 235 2.71 -8.96 28.92
N PHE A 236 3.59 -8.55 27.99
CA PHE A 236 3.24 -7.92 26.70
C PHE A 236 4.48 -7.80 25.79
N ASP A 237 5.06 -8.93 25.35
CA ASP A 237 6.14 -8.99 24.35
C ASP A 237 5.79 -8.18 23.09
N THR A 238 6.23 -6.93 23.07
CA THR A 238 5.90 -5.97 22.03
C THR A 238 7.20 -5.40 21.47
N PRO A 239 7.45 -5.57 20.17
CA PRO A 239 8.67 -5.09 19.56
C PRO A 239 8.81 -3.58 19.76
N THR A 240 10.06 -3.15 19.92
CA THR A 240 10.40 -1.73 20.04
C THR A 240 9.95 -0.97 18.79
N ALA A 241 9.79 0.35 18.92
CA ALA A 241 9.38 1.18 17.78
C ALA A 241 10.39 1.11 16.61
N ALA A 242 11.68 0.89 16.88
CA ALA A 242 12.72 0.75 15.87
C ALA A 242 12.58 -0.58 15.11
N GLU A 243 12.37 -1.69 15.82
CA GLU A 243 12.12 -3.00 15.21
C GLU A 243 10.84 -2.99 14.37
N LYS A 244 9.77 -2.35 14.89
CA LYS A 244 8.52 -2.14 14.14
C LYS A 244 8.77 -1.40 12.83
N ARG A 245 9.57 -0.32 12.84
CA ARG A 245 9.95 0.44 11.62
C ARG A 245 10.75 -0.43 10.64
N MET A 246 11.75 -1.16 11.12
CA MET A 246 12.59 -2.01 10.30
C MET A 246 11.78 -3.12 9.61
N ALA A 247 10.89 -3.78 10.37
CA ALA A 247 9.98 -4.79 9.83
C ALA A 247 9.09 -4.21 8.73
N MET A 248 8.50 -3.04 8.97
CA MET A 248 7.67 -2.34 7.97
C MET A 248 8.43 -1.99 6.69
N ILE A 249 9.68 -1.53 6.80
CA ILE A 249 10.52 -1.23 5.64
C ILE A 249 10.81 -2.50 4.84
N LYS A 250 11.26 -3.57 5.51
CA LYS A 250 11.52 -4.87 4.85
C LYS A 250 10.28 -5.42 4.16
N ARG A 251 9.12 -5.35 4.81
CA ARG A 251 7.82 -5.73 4.25
C ARG A 251 7.53 -5.02 2.94
N ALA A 252 7.68 -3.70 2.95
CA ALA A 252 7.37 -2.87 1.81
C ALA A 252 8.32 -3.14 0.64
N ILE A 253 9.61 -3.33 0.90
CA ILE A 253 10.60 -3.70 -0.12
C ILE A 253 10.24 -5.05 -0.74
N LEU A 254 9.98 -6.08 0.07
CA LEU A 254 9.58 -7.40 -0.43
C LEU A 254 8.28 -7.34 -1.24
N ALA A 255 7.29 -6.59 -0.76
CA ALA A 255 6.04 -6.38 -1.48
C ALA A 255 6.27 -5.67 -2.82
N TRP A 256 7.19 -4.70 -2.86
CA TRP A 256 7.54 -3.96 -4.07
C TRP A 256 8.28 -4.81 -5.08
N ASP A 257 9.20 -5.66 -4.63
CA ASP A 257 9.93 -6.60 -5.48
C ASP A 257 8.99 -7.59 -6.18
N ARG A 258 7.92 -8.03 -5.50
CA ARG A 258 6.89 -8.89 -6.07
C ARG A 258 6.02 -8.24 -7.14
N VAL A 259 5.87 -6.91 -7.15
CA VAL A 259 5.11 -6.22 -8.21
C VAL A 259 5.87 -6.36 -9.53
N SER A 260 5.25 -7.05 -10.48
CA SER A 260 5.86 -7.26 -11.80
C SER A 260 5.60 -6.09 -12.76
N ALA A 261 6.52 -5.88 -13.72
CA ALA A 261 6.32 -4.91 -14.81
C ALA A 261 5.01 -5.17 -15.59
N SER A 262 4.61 -6.44 -15.73
CA SER A 262 3.36 -6.81 -16.37
C SER A 262 2.11 -6.36 -15.61
N GLU A 263 2.18 -6.34 -14.27
CA GLU A 263 1.08 -5.85 -13.44
C GLU A 263 0.97 -4.34 -13.51
N ILE A 264 2.11 -3.64 -13.56
CA ILE A 264 2.14 -2.19 -13.73
C ILE A 264 1.53 -1.81 -15.07
N ARG A 265 1.99 -2.40 -16.18
CA ARG A 265 1.43 -2.17 -17.52
C ARG A 265 -0.08 -2.39 -17.57
N ARG A 266 -0.56 -3.54 -17.06
CA ARG A 266 -2.00 -3.83 -16.97
C ARG A 266 -2.76 -2.83 -16.10
N SER A 267 -2.13 -2.24 -15.10
CA SER A 267 -2.78 -1.20 -14.30
C SER A 267 -2.89 0.12 -15.07
N PHE A 268 -1.86 0.51 -15.84
CA PHE A 268 -1.93 1.69 -16.71
C PHE A 268 -2.99 1.51 -17.82
N GLU A 269 -3.02 0.36 -18.49
CA GLU A 269 -4.04 0.03 -19.50
C GLU A 269 -5.47 0.13 -18.97
N LYS A 270 -5.68 -0.18 -17.69
CA LYS A 270 -6.99 -0.07 -17.04
C LYS A 270 -7.32 1.35 -16.59
N ALA A 271 -6.32 2.08 -16.11
CA ALA A 271 -6.51 3.44 -15.60
C ALA A 271 -6.63 4.47 -16.74
N ILE A 272 -6.01 4.19 -17.89
CA ILE A 272 -6.00 5.06 -19.07
C ILE A 272 -6.27 4.18 -20.30
N PRO A 273 -7.54 3.79 -20.53
CA PRO A 273 -7.91 2.99 -21.69
C PRO A 273 -7.68 3.76 -23.00
N VAL A 274 -7.20 3.07 -24.03
CA VAL A 274 -7.05 3.68 -25.37
C VAL A 274 -8.44 3.93 -25.97
N PRO A 275 -8.74 5.15 -26.45
CA PRO A 275 -10.03 5.46 -27.08
C PRO A 275 -10.26 4.59 -28.31
N ALA A 276 -11.49 4.11 -28.49
CA ALA A 276 -11.85 3.22 -29.59
C ALA A 276 -11.53 3.78 -30.99
N ALA A 277 -11.51 5.12 -31.15
CA ALA A 277 -11.18 5.79 -32.40
C ALA A 277 -9.71 5.64 -32.85
N ASN A 278 -8.80 5.21 -31.97
CA ASN A 278 -7.37 5.03 -32.29
C ASN A 278 -6.99 3.58 -32.62
N ILE A 279 -7.95 2.65 -32.59
CA ILE A 279 -7.71 1.21 -32.88
C ILE A 279 -7.72 0.95 -34.40
N GLU A 280 -8.23 1.90 -35.20
CA GLU A 280 -8.33 1.80 -36.66
C GLU A 280 -7.40 2.80 -37.40
N GLN A 281 -6.07 2.66 -37.25
CA GLN A 281 -5.17 3.13 -38.30
C GLN A 281 -4.05 2.09 -38.49
N PRO A 282 -3.97 1.43 -39.66
CA PRO A 282 -2.91 0.46 -39.97
C PRO A 282 -1.54 1.09 -40.18
#